data_AF-A0A1V9VDJ9-F1
#
_entry.id   AF-A0A1V9VDJ9-F1
#
_cell.length_a   1.000
_cell.length_b   1.000
_cell.length_c   1.000
_cell.angle_alpha   90.00
_cell.angle_beta   90.00
_cell.angle_gamma   90.00
#
_symmetry.space_group_name_H-M   'P 1'
#
loop_
_entity.id
_entity.type
_entity.pdbx_description
1 polymer ?
#
loop_
_entity_poly.entity_id
_entity_poly.type
_entity_poly.pdbx_seq_one_letter_code
_entity_poly.pdbx_strand_id
1 'polypeptide(L)'
;MSKQKVELLSPAGNLEKLKIAINYGADAVYGGVSHFSLRIRASKEFTFETFKEGIDYAHARGKKVYATINGFPFNAQIELLKKHIASMAALKPDGFIVAAPGRFEYTLYAGNDEHGSLFRLEEEPGVGTYIFNSKDMNLASHIKEILDSGAVDSLKIEGRTKVNGVYDKDPMKFADAVKLENLTYDRALEDHIKVMDDTAIALAKDNKLPIAVTNMNEKG
;
A
#
# COMPACT_ATOMS: atom_id res chain seq x y z
N MET A 1 17.60 23.72 11.51
CA MET A 1 16.40 22.98 11.06
C MET A 1 16.33 21.69 11.86
N SER A 2 15.22 21.44 12.58
CA SER A 2 15.02 20.15 13.26
C SER A 2 15.00 19.05 12.20
N LYS A 3 15.84 18.02 12.35
CA LYS A 3 15.80 16.83 11.47
C LYS A 3 14.37 16.28 11.51
N GLN A 4 13.68 16.27 10.36
CA GLN A 4 12.41 15.56 10.19
C GLN A 4 12.66 14.09 10.57
N LYS A 5 11.99 13.62 11.62
CA LYS A 5 12.14 12.24 12.08
C LYS A 5 11.45 11.34 11.05
N VAL A 6 12.23 10.47 10.40
CA VAL A 6 11.69 9.46 9.48
C VAL A 6 10.81 8.51 10.28
N GLU A 7 9.58 8.26 9.82
CA GLU A 7 8.64 7.31 10.43
C GLU A 7 8.87 5.92 9.81
N LEU A 8 9.16 4.91 10.66
CA LEU A 8 9.22 3.52 10.19
C LEU A 8 7.82 2.88 10.20
N LEU A 9 7.21 2.81 9.01
CA LEU A 9 5.90 2.18 8.79
C LEU A 9 6.06 0.73 8.29
N SER A 10 5.65 -0.26 9.09
CA SER A 10 5.78 -1.69 8.75
C SER A 10 4.44 -2.35 8.36
N PRO A 11 4.40 -3.24 7.35
CA PRO A 11 3.22 -4.06 7.09
C PRO A 11 2.97 -5.08 8.21
N ALA A 12 1.69 -5.32 8.51
CA ALA A 12 1.24 -6.44 9.31
C ALA A 12 0.09 -7.17 8.60
N GLY A 13 0.19 -8.50 8.49
CA GLY A 13 -0.88 -9.34 7.91
C GLY A 13 -1.77 -10.02 8.96
N ASN A 14 -1.27 -10.15 10.19
CA ASN A 14 -2.00 -10.71 11.32
C ASN A 14 -1.52 -10.07 12.62
N LEU A 15 -2.20 -10.37 13.73
CA LEU A 15 -1.92 -9.80 15.04
C LEU A 15 -0.49 -10.12 15.53
N GLU A 16 0.01 -11.32 15.27
CA GLU A 16 1.36 -11.72 15.64
C GLU A 16 2.41 -10.82 14.96
N LYS A 17 2.32 -10.67 13.64
CA LYS A 17 3.24 -9.82 12.85
C LYS A 17 3.14 -8.35 13.24
N LEU A 18 1.94 -7.89 13.60
CA LEU A 18 1.74 -6.54 14.14
C LEU A 18 2.55 -6.37 15.43
N LYS A 19 2.36 -7.27 16.40
CA LYS A 19 3.08 -7.21 17.69
C LYS A 19 4.60 -7.30 17.48
N ILE A 20 5.06 -8.17 16.57
CA ILE A 20 6.47 -8.29 16.20
C ILE A 20 6.99 -6.96 15.67
N ALA A 21 6.35 -6.37 14.65
CA ALA A 21 6.80 -5.12 14.04
C ALA A 21 6.92 -3.98 15.07
N ILE A 22 5.93 -3.86 15.96
CA ILE A 22 5.93 -2.86 17.04
C ILE A 22 7.07 -3.09 18.03
N ASN A 23 7.31 -4.33 18.45
CA ASN A 23 8.39 -4.66 19.40
C ASN A 23 9.78 -4.46 18.79
N TYR A 24 9.91 -4.58 17.47
CA TYR A 24 11.16 -4.43 16.75
C TYR A 24 11.42 -2.99 16.26
N GLY A 25 10.64 -2.03 16.76
CA GLY A 25 10.97 -0.61 16.63
C GLY A 25 10.19 0.14 15.55
N ALA A 26 9.18 -0.47 14.91
CA ALA A 26 8.29 0.28 14.02
C ALA A 26 7.67 1.48 14.76
N ASP A 27 7.62 2.65 14.12
CA ASP A 27 6.90 3.82 14.64
C ASP A 27 5.39 3.69 14.36
N ALA A 28 5.06 3.00 13.26
CA ALA A 28 3.70 2.70 12.86
C ALA A 28 3.60 1.36 12.14
N VAL A 29 2.39 0.80 12.13
CA VAL A 29 2.06 -0.41 11.35
C VAL A 29 0.88 -0.14 10.44
N TYR A 30 0.80 -0.87 9.32
CA TYR A 30 -0.41 -0.88 8.52
C TYR A 30 -0.91 -2.31 8.27
N GLY A 31 -2.22 -2.45 8.25
CA GLY A 31 -2.92 -3.71 8.04
C GLY A 31 -4.41 -3.48 8.01
N GLY A 32 -5.18 -4.54 8.01
CA GLY A 32 -6.63 -4.43 8.00
C GLY A 32 -7.25 -5.78 7.76
N VAL A 33 -8.54 -5.88 8.04
CA VAL A 33 -9.33 -7.07 7.73
C VAL A 33 -9.38 -7.30 6.22
N SER A 34 -9.69 -8.53 5.80
CA SER A 34 -9.57 -8.93 4.39
C SER A 34 -10.53 -8.19 3.43
N HIS A 35 -11.70 -7.75 3.88
CA HIS A 35 -12.66 -7.05 3.03
C HIS A 35 -12.11 -5.72 2.50
N PHE A 36 -12.33 -5.44 1.22
CA PHE A 36 -11.84 -4.22 0.54
C PHE A 36 -10.33 -3.98 0.68
N SER A 37 -9.53 -5.05 0.80
CA SER A 37 -8.06 -4.99 0.82
C SER A 37 -7.47 -5.62 -0.44
N LEU A 38 -6.49 -4.97 -1.06
CA LEU A 38 -5.70 -5.59 -2.14
C LEU A 38 -4.78 -6.70 -1.62
N ARG A 39 -4.64 -6.83 -0.30
CA ARG A 39 -3.84 -7.86 0.38
C ARG A 39 -4.71 -8.92 1.06
N ILE A 40 -5.87 -9.25 0.49
CA ILE A 40 -6.82 -10.26 1.01
C ILE A 40 -6.12 -11.50 1.57
N ARG A 41 -5.14 -12.08 0.87
CA ARG A 41 -4.44 -13.30 1.34
C ARG A 41 -3.64 -13.08 2.62
N ALA A 42 -2.94 -11.95 2.72
CA ALA A 42 -2.11 -11.64 3.89
C ALA A 42 -2.96 -11.22 5.08
N SER A 43 -4.17 -10.68 4.84
CA SER A 43 -5.11 -10.16 5.84
C SER A 43 -6.19 -11.16 6.28
N LYS A 44 -6.14 -12.42 5.81
CA LYS A 44 -7.20 -13.42 6.10
C LYS A 44 -7.41 -13.66 7.59
N GLU A 45 -6.34 -13.52 8.38
CA GLU A 45 -6.34 -13.81 9.82
C GLU A 45 -6.72 -12.59 10.66
N PHE A 46 -6.82 -11.39 10.07
CA PHE A 46 -7.34 -10.22 10.76
C PHE A 46 -8.87 -10.21 10.73
N THR A 47 -9.45 -10.45 11.89
CA THR A 47 -10.84 -10.14 12.22
C THR A 47 -10.94 -8.72 12.81
N PHE A 48 -12.15 -8.19 12.96
CA PHE A 48 -12.32 -6.87 13.59
C PHE A 48 -11.81 -6.86 15.04
N GLU A 49 -12.02 -7.96 15.77
CA GLU A 49 -11.60 -8.12 17.16
C GLU A 49 -10.07 -8.19 17.28
N THR A 50 -9.43 -9.05 16.49
CA THR A 50 -7.97 -9.19 16.51
C THR A 50 -7.26 -7.95 15.96
N PHE A 51 -7.87 -7.26 15.00
CA PHE A 51 -7.34 -5.99 14.52
C PHE A 51 -7.47 -4.89 15.58
N LYS A 52 -8.60 -4.83 16.30
CA LYS A 52 -8.79 -3.91 17.44
C LYS A 52 -7.77 -4.18 18.56
N GLU A 53 -7.52 -5.44 18.89
CA GLU A 53 -6.48 -5.81 19.85
C GLU A 53 -5.09 -5.32 19.39
N GLY A 54 -4.80 -5.42 18.09
CA GLY A 54 -3.58 -4.89 17.49
C GLY A 54 -3.46 -3.37 17.60
N ILE A 55 -4.57 -2.64 17.37
CA ILE A 55 -4.65 -1.19 17.54
C ILE A 55 -4.33 -0.82 18.99
N ASP A 56 -5.02 -1.42 19.95
CA ASP A 56 -4.82 -1.15 21.37
C ASP A 56 -3.39 -1.46 21.82
N TYR A 57 -2.81 -2.54 21.31
CA TYR A 57 -1.44 -2.94 21.59
C TYR A 57 -0.41 -1.90 21.13
N ALA A 58 -0.60 -1.36 19.93
CA ALA A 58 0.27 -0.34 19.35
C ALA A 58 0.10 1.01 20.07
N HIS A 59 -1.15 1.43 20.31
CA HIS A 59 -1.48 2.67 21.00
C HIS A 59 -0.92 2.71 22.42
N ALA A 60 -0.99 1.60 23.16
CA ALA A 60 -0.39 1.47 24.49
C ALA A 60 1.15 1.70 24.51
N ARG A 61 1.80 1.65 23.34
CA ARG A 61 3.24 1.89 23.15
C ARG A 61 3.53 3.22 22.43
N GLY A 62 2.52 4.07 22.25
CA GLY A 62 2.65 5.34 21.53
C GLY A 62 2.94 5.17 20.04
N LYS A 63 2.54 4.04 19.45
CA LYS A 63 2.73 3.70 18.03
C LYS A 63 1.42 3.82 17.27
N LYS A 64 1.49 4.13 15.98
CA LYS A 64 0.30 4.34 15.14
C LYS A 64 -0.11 3.08 14.37
N VAL A 65 -1.39 2.99 14.02
CA VAL A 65 -1.94 1.94 13.16
C VAL A 65 -2.75 2.54 12.01
N TYR A 66 -2.39 2.19 10.79
CA TYR A 66 -3.10 2.59 9.58
C TYR A 66 -3.91 1.42 9.00
N ALA A 67 -5.20 1.64 8.80
CA ALA A 67 -6.13 0.63 8.30
C ALA A 67 -6.18 0.63 6.77
N THR A 68 -6.01 -0.54 6.13
CA THR A 68 -6.10 -0.65 4.67
C THR A 68 -7.55 -0.80 4.21
N ILE A 69 -8.02 0.14 3.38
CA ILE A 69 -9.26 0.08 2.61
C ILE A 69 -8.92 0.45 1.16
N ASN A 70 -8.02 -0.33 0.57
CA ASN A 70 -7.38 -0.03 -0.70
C ASN A 70 -7.89 -0.85 -1.88
N GLY A 71 -8.97 -1.60 -1.71
CA GLY A 71 -9.65 -2.31 -2.80
C GLY A 71 -10.36 -1.36 -3.76
N PHE A 72 -10.72 -1.89 -4.94
CA PHE A 72 -11.49 -1.20 -5.97
C PHE A 72 -12.91 -1.80 -5.99
N PRO A 73 -13.86 -1.28 -5.19
CA PRO A 73 -15.21 -1.83 -5.12
C PRO A 73 -16.00 -1.53 -6.39
N PHE A 74 -17.00 -2.36 -6.73
CA PHE A 74 -17.98 -2.10 -7.79
C PHE A 74 -19.14 -1.20 -7.31
N ASN A 75 -19.97 -0.68 -8.23
CA ASN A 75 -21.07 0.25 -7.87
C ASN A 75 -22.05 -0.40 -6.89
N ALA A 76 -22.38 -1.67 -7.14
CA ALA A 76 -23.20 -2.48 -6.24
C ALA A 76 -22.61 -2.65 -4.83
N GLN A 77 -21.31 -2.42 -4.64
CA GLN A 77 -20.62 -2.60 -3.36
C GLN A 77 -20.44 -1.30 -2.57
N ILE A 78 -20.90 -0.15 -3.07
CA ILE A 78 -20.70 1.16 -2.42
C ILE A 78 -21.36 1.20 -1.02
N GLU A 79 -22.56 0.67 -0.86
CA GLU A 79 -23.22 0.62 0.47
C GLU A 79 -22.48 -0.30 1.44
N LEU A 80 -21.91 -1.41 0.94
CA LEU A 80 -21.08 -2.30 1.76
C LEU A 80 -19.75 -1.62 2.15
N LEU A 81 -19.13 -0.86 1.23
CA LEU A 81 -17.94 -0.07 1.51
C LEU A 81 -18.20 0.97 2.60
N LYS A 82 -19.31 1.72 2.52
CA LYS A 82 -19.69 2.71 3.55
C LYS A 82 -19.80 2.07 4.93
N LYS A 83 -20.52 0.95 5.03
CA LYS A 83 -20.64 0.19 6.29
C LYS A 83 -19.28 -0.29 6.78
N HIS A 84 -18.43 -0.77 5.88
CA HIS A 84 -17.09 -1.23 6.22
C HIS A 84 -16.18 -0.12 6.75
N ILE A 85 -16.16 1.05 6.09
CA ILE A 85 -15.41 2.23 6.55
C ILE A 85 -15.90 2.64 7.94
N ALA A 86 -17.21 2.66 8.19
CA ALA A 86 -17.77 2.99 9.50
C ALA A 86 -17.33 1.98 10.58
N SER A 87 -17.40 0.68 10.29
CA SER A 87 -16.93 -0.36 11.21
C SER A 87 -15.43 -0.26 11.50
N MET A 88 -14.60 -0.01 10.49
CA MET A 88 -13.16 0.17 10.67
C MET A 88 -12.83 1.46 11.43
N ALA A 89 -13.55 2.55 11.18
CA ALA A 89 -13.37 3.82 11.89
C ALA A 89 -13.73 3.69 13.38
N ALA A 90 -14.75 2.89 13.71
CA ALA A 90 -15.10 2.60 15.10
C ALA A 90 -13.99 1.90 15.88
N LEU A 91 -13.07 1.20 15.19
CA LEU A 91 -11.88 0.61 15.82
C LEU A 91 -10.81 1.63 16.20
N LYS A 92 -10.94 2.87 15.70
CA LYS A 92 -10.04 4.02 15.93
C LYS A 92 -8.60 3.81 15.44
N PRO A 93 -8.36 3.41 14.17
CA PRO A 93 -7.02 3.53 13.59
C PRO A 93 -6.62 5.00 13.46
N ASP A 94 -5.32 5.27 13.30
CA ASP A 94 -4.76 6.61 13.13
C ASP A 94 -4.96 7.15 11.71
N GLY A 95 -5.32 6.30 10.75
CA GLY A 95 -5.67 6.71 9.41
C GLY A 95 -6.04 5.56 8.49
N PHE A 96 -6.52 5.88 7.30
CA PHE A 96 -6.84 4.90 6.26
C PHE A 96 -5.86 4.97 5.10
N ILE A 97 -5.43 3.80 4.64
CA ILE A 97 -4.73 3.64 3.37
C ILE A 97 -5.77 3.26 2.32
N VAL A 98 -6.10 4.21 1.46
CA VAL A 98 -7.10 4.07 0.40
C VAL A 98 -6.44 4.16 -0.98
N ALA A 99 -6.94 3.39 -1.95
CA ALA A 99 -6.50 3.49 -3.35
C ALA A 99 -7.52 4.22 -4.23
N ALA A 100 -8.78 4.28 -3.80
CA ALA A 100 -9.88 4.91 -4.52
C ALA A 100 -10.67 5.85 -3.60
N PRO A 101 -10.13 7.04 -3.23
CA PRO A 101 -10.74 7.95 -2.26
C PRO A 101 -12.06 8.60 -2.72
N GLY A 102 -12.40 8.52 -4.01
CA GLY A 102 -13.50 9.30 -4.61
C GLY A 102 -14.46 8.49 -5.49
N ARG A 103 -14.80 7.25 -5.11
CA ARG A 103 -15.78 6.48 -5.90
C ARG A 103 -17.20 6.99 -5.66
N PHE A 104 -17.61 7.96 -6.47
CA PHE A 104 -18.96 8.50 -6.51
C PHE A 104 -19.89 7.56 -7.29
N GLU A 105 -21.19 7.70 -7.07
CA GLU A 105 -22.17 7.11 -7.98
C GLU A 105 -22.11 7.89 -9.30
N TYR A 106 -21.77 7.21 -10.39
CA TYR A 106 -21.65 7.82 -11.71
C TYR A 106 -22.36 6.95 -12.75
N THR A 107 -22.88 7.59 -13.80
CA THR A 107 -23.32 6.92 -15.02
C THR A 107 -22.31 7.24 -16.12
N LEU A 108 -21.72 6.21 -16.71
CA LEU A 108 -20.76 6.36 -17.81
C LEU A 108 -21.48 6.35 -19.16
N TYR A 109 -20.98 7.18 -20.06
CA TYR A 109 -21.36 7.19 -21.46
C TYR A 109 -20.11 7.05 -22.33
N ALA A 110 -20.11 6.14 -23.28
CA ALA A 110 -19.11 6.08 -24.35
C ALA A 110 -19.54 6.99 -25.50
N GLY A 111 -18.70 7.95 -25.85
CA GLY A 111 -18.90 8.79 -27.02
C GLY A 111 -18.38 8.14 -28.29
N ASN A 112 -19.15 8.27 -29.38
CA ASN A 112 -18.65 8.04 -30.72
C ASN A 112 -18.41 9.41 -31.39
N ASP A 113 -17.14 9.77 -31.56
CA ASP A 113 -16.74 11.06 -32.12
C ASP A 113 -17.16 11.25 -33.59
N GLU A 114 -17.37 10.16 -34.34
CA GLU A 114 -17.78 10.22 -35.76
C GLU A 114 -19.27 10.54 -35.93
N HIS A 115 -20.10 10.19 -34.94
CA HIS A 115 -21.57 10.32 -35.03
C HIS A 115 -22.17 11.18 -33.92
N GLY A 116 -21.38 11.65 -32.96
CA GLY A 116 -21.83 12.47 -31.84
C GLY A 116 -22.81 11.76 -30.89
N SER A 117 -22.90 10.43 -30.97
CA SER A 117 -23.80 9.63 -30.14
C SER A 117 -23.13 9.23 -28.82
N LEU A 118 -23.92 9.23 -27.75
CA LEU A 118 -23.53 8.78 -26.42
C LEU A 118 -24.24 7.47 -26.09
N PHE A 119 -23.49 6.42 -25.79
CA PHE A 119 -24.02 5.13 -25.37
C PHE A 119 -23.82 4.96 -23.88
N ARG A 120 -24.90 4.78 -23.12
CA ARG A 120 -24.78 4.47 -21.70
C ARG A 120 -24.05 3.13 -21.54
N LEU A 121 -22.98 3.13 -20.76
CA LEU A 121 -22.30 1.91 -20.37
C LEU A 121 -23.01 1.33 -19.15
N GLU A 122 -23.55 0.13 -19.30
CA GLU A 122 -24.16 -0.62 -18.21
C GLU A 122 -23.15 -1.63 -17.64
N GLU A 123 -23.07 -1.72 -16.31
CA GLU A 123 -22.29 -2.76 -15.65
C GLU A 123 -23.04 -4.08 -15.77
N GLU A 124 -22.37 -5.14 -16.21
CA GLU A 124 -22.95 -6.48 -16.14
C GLU A 124 -23.08 -6.88 -14.66
N PRO A 125 -24.31 -7.18 -14.19
CA PRO A 125 -24.54 -7.54 -12.78
C PRO A 125 -23.68 -8.73 -12.34
N GLY A 126 -22.87 -8.54 -11.30
CA GLY A 126 -22.01 -9.59 -10.74
C GLY A 126 -20.63 -9.72 -11.37
N VAL A 127 -20.40 -9.13 -12.54
CA VAL A 127 -19.07 -9.04 -13.18
C VAL A 127 -18.44 -7.66 -12.93
N GLY A 128 -19.28 -6.60 -12.96
CA GLY A 128 -18.83 -5.21 -12.85
C GLY A 128 -18.17 -4.70 -14.13
N THR A 129 -17.66 -3.46 -14.09
CA THR A 129 -16.87 -2.87 -15.18
C THR A 129 -15.42 -2.69 -14.78
N TYR A 130 -14.49 -2.86 -15.74
CA TYR A 130 -13.06 -2.65 -15.54
C TYR A 130 -12.61 -1.20 -15.77
N ILE A 131 -13.54 -0.28 -15.99
CA ILE A 131 -13.25 1.14 -16.29
C ILE A 131 -12.82 1.87 -15.00
N PHE A 132 -11.79 2.71 -15.09
CA PHE A 132 -11.12 3.38 -13.97
C PHE A 132 -10.35 2.44 -13.04
N ASN A 133 -9.82 1.33 -13.59
CA ASN A 133 -8.90 0.49 -12.84
C ASN A 133 -7.53 1.19 -12.67
N SER A 134 -6.61 0.59 -11.90
CA SER A 134 -5.27 1.18 -11.66
C SER A 134 -4.46 1.49 -12.93
N LYS A 135 -4.76 0.83 -14.06
CA LYS A 135 -4.16 1.15 -15.37
C LYS A 135 -4.74 2.41 -15.99
N ASP A 136 -6.01 2.69 -15.74
CA ASP A 136 -6.73 3.84 -16.30
C ASP A 136 -6.47 5.10 -15.45
N MET A 137 -6.38 4.94 -14.13
CA MET A 137 -6.16 6.06 -13.18
C MET A 137 -4.68 6.26 -12.80
N ASN A 138 -3.76 6.19 -13.76
CA ASN A 138 -2.35 6.44 -13.47
C ASN A 138 -2.13 7.90 -13.06
N LEU A 139 -2.12 8.17 -11.76
CA LEU A 139 -1.89 9.49 -11.17
C LEU A 139 -0.42 9.76 -10.84
N ALA A 140 0.52 8.91 -11.28
CA ALA A 140 1.94 9.08 -10.96
C ALA A 140 2.48 10.44 -11.42
N SER A 141 2.04 10.95 -12.57
CA SER A 141 2.40 12.27 -13.08
C SER A 141 1.86 13.44 -12.25
N HIS A 142 0.81 13.22 -11.46
CA HIS A 142 0.13 14.24 -10.66
C HIS A 142 0.51 14.21 -9.18
N ILE A 143 1.51 13.40 -8.80
CA ILE A 143 1.99 13.30 -7.41
C ILE A 143 2.29 14.67 -6.80
N LYS A 144 2.93 15.57 -7.57
CA LYS A 144 3.24 16.92 -7.09
C LYS A 144 1.97 17.73 -6.78
N GLU A 145 0.99 17.72 -7.67
CA GLU A 145 -0.29 18.42 -7.49
C GLU A 145 -1.07 17.87 -6.29
N ILE A 146 -1.05 16.55 -6.11
CA ILE A 146 -1.69 15.88 -4.97
C ILE A 146 -1.05 16.33 -3.65
N LEU A 147 0.28 16.38 -3.57
CA LEU A 147 0.99 16.87 -2.39
C LEU A 147 0.73 18.37 -2.16
N ASP A 148 0.79 19.19 -3.21
CA ASP A 148 0.58 20.63 -3.12
C ASP A 148 -0.87 20.99 -2.72
N SER A 149 -1.84 20.10 -2.97
CA SER A 149 -3.24 20.30 -2.58
C SER A 149 -3.45 20.34 -1.06
N GLY A 150 -2.51 19.77 -0.28
CA GLY A 150 -2.63 19.62 1.17
C GLY A 150 -3.68 18.59 1.61
N ALA A 151 -4.30 17.86 0.67
CA ALA A 151 -5.31 16.84 0.99
C ALA A 151 -4.70 15.53 1.54
N VAL A 152 -3.40 15.31 1.35
CA VAL A 152 -2.66 14.15 1.85
C VAL A 152 -1.38 14.59 2.54
N ASP A 153 -1.10 14.03 3.72
CA ASP A 153 0.12 14.34 4.48
C ASP A 153 1.33 13.51 4.02
N SER A 154 1.09 12.37 3.36
CA SER A 154 2.15 11.45 2.94
C SER A 154 1.70 10.55 1.79
N LEU A 155 2.68 10.11 0.99
CA LEU A 155 2.49 9.11 -0.06
C LEU A 155 3.29 7.86 0.28
N LYS A 156 2.66 6.70 0.08
CA LYS A 156 3.30 5.40 0.24
C LYS A 156 3.54 4.77 -1.13
N ILE A 157 4.81 4.52 -1.45
CA ILE A 157 5.22 3.75 -2.63
C ILE A 157 5.56 2.33 -2.18
N GLU A 158 4.87 1.31 -2.72
CA GLU A 158 5.01 -0.09 -2.31
C GLU A 158 5.72 -0.92 -3.39
N GLY A 159 6.86 -1.51 -3.04
CA GLY A 159 7.50 -2.57 -3.82
C GLY A 159 7.01 -3.96 -3.39
N ARG A 160 6.99 -4.94 -4.31
CA ARG A 160 6.69 -6.35 -4.00
C ARG A 160 7.88 -7.23 -4.34
N THR A 161 8.62 -7.66 -3.32
CA THR A 161 9.73 -8.60 -3.47
C THR A 161 9.34 -9.93 -2.82
N LYS A 162 9.46 -11.04 -3.57
CA LYS A 162 9.10 -12.40 -3.11
C LYS A 162 10.28 -13.20 -2.57
N VAL A 163 11.45 -12.60 -2.49
CA VAL A 163 12.71 -13.26 -2.14
C VAL A 163 13.19 -12.77 -0.77
N ASN A 164 13.97 -13.59 -0.06
CA ASN A 164 14.38 -13.37 1.33
C ASN A 164 15.58 -12.40 1.50
N GLY A 165 15.75 -11.48 0.55
CA GLY A 165 16.81 -10.48 0.58
C GLY A 165 17.03 -9.82 -0.77
N VAL A 166 18.16 -9.14 -0.88
CA VAL A 166 18.60 -8.49 -2.11
C VAL A 166 19.50 -9.44 -2.88
N TYR A 167 19.27 -9.57 -4.18
CA TYR A 167 20.07 -10.42 -5.07
C TYR A 167 20.53 -9.60 -6.28
N ASP A 168 21.65 -10.00 -6.87
CA ASP A 168 22.17 -9.42 -8.13
C ASP A 168 21.22 -9.67 -9.32
N LYS A 169 20.50 -10.79 -9.30
CA LYS A 169 19.47 -11.17 -10.28
C LYS A 169 18.37 -11.99 -9.61
N ASP A 170 17.25 -12.24 -10.31
CA ASP A 170 16.10 -12.95 -9.74
C ASP A 170 16.45 -14.42 -9.40
N PRO A 171 16.55 -14.82 -8.11
CA PRO A 171 16.95 -16.16 -7.72
C PRO A 171 15.91 -17.22 -8.06
N MET A 172 14.67 -16.83 -8.39
CA MET A 172 13.65 -17.77 -8.87
C MET A 172 13.83 -18.12 -10.35
N LYS A 173 14.63 -17.35 -11.09
CA LYS A 173 14.91 -17.56 -12.52
C LYS A 173 16.33 -18.05 -12.77
N PHE A 174 17.27 -17.62 -11.93
CA PHE A 174 18.70 -17.87 -12.11
C PHE A 174 19.25 -18.60 -10.88
N ALA A 175 19.68 -19.84 -11.06
CA ALA A 175 20.22 -20.66 -9.97
C ALA A 175 21.58 -20.15 -9.45
N ASP A 176 22.28 -19.35 -10.25
CA ASP A 176 23.54 -18.69 -9.91
C ASP A 176 23.36 -17.29 -9.31
N ALA A 177 22.14 -16.91 -8.93
CA ALA A 177 21.87 -15.63 -8.27
C ALA A 177 22.60 -15.55 -6.92
N VAL A 178 23.28 -14.43 -6.69
CA VAL A 178 24.09 -14.17 -5.50
C VAL A 178 23.34 -13.20 -4.59
N LYS A 179 23.14 -13.60 -3.33
CA LYS A 179 22.57 -12.73 -2.29
C LYS A 179 23.59 -11.65 -1.93
N LEU A 180 23.17 -10.40 -1.95
CA LEU A 180 24.00 -9.25 -1.62
C LEU A 180 23.83 -8.90 -0.14
N GLU A 181 24.92 -8.95 0.62
CA GLU A 181 24.96 -8.55 2.04
C GLU A 181 24.90 -7.03 2.21
N ASN A 182 25.54 -6.29 1.29
CA ASN A 182 25.59 -4.83 1.29
C ASN A 182 25.38 -4.29 -0.13
N LEU A 183 24.64 -3.19 -0.24
CA LEU A 183 24.35 -2.53 -1.51
C LEU A 183 24.42 -1.00 -1.35
N THR A 184 25.13 -0.34 -2.25
CA THR A 184 25.19 1.12 -2.33
C THR A 184 24.10 1.66 -3.26
N TYR A 185 23.68 2.92 -3.09
CA TYR A 185 22.67 3.53 -3.98
C TYR A 185 23.12 3.52 -5.44
N ASP A 186 24.39 3.86 -5.69
CA ASP A 186 24.94 3.93 -7.05
C ASP A 186 24.92 2.56 -7.71
N ARG A 187 25.40 1.53 -7.00
CA ARG A 187 25.36 0.16 -7.51
C ARG A 187 23.93 -0.33 -7.73
N ALA A 188 22.99 0.01 -6.84
CA ALA A 188 21.59 -0.38 -7.01
C ALA A 188 21.00 0.17 -8.32
N LEU A 189 21.33 1.42 -8.66
CA LEU A 189 20.88 2.09 -9.88
C LEU A 189 21.61 1.58 -11.13
N GLU A 190 22.94 1.46 -11.08
CA GLU A 190 23.78 1.01 -12.20
C GLU A 190 23.49 -0.45 -12.58
N ASP A 191 23.41 -1.34 -11.59
CA ASP A 191 23.15 -2.76 -11.80
C ASP A 191 21.64 -3.06 -11.98
N HIS A 192 20.78 -2.03 -11.99
CA HIS A 192 19.31 -2.14 -12.07
C HIS A 192 18.71 -3.17 -11.09
N ILE A 193 19.20 -3.14 -9.85
CA ILE A 193 18.84 -4.09 -8.80
C ILE A 193 17.40 -3.83 -8.34
N LYS A 194 16.51 -4.81 -8.57
CA LYS A 194 15.06 -4.71 -8.31
C LYS A 194 14.68 -4.86 -6.84
N VAL A 195 15.24 -4.03 -5.97
CA VAL A 195 14.91 -3.99 -4.53
C VAL A 195 13.83 -2.97 -4.23
N MET A 196 13.86 -1.85 -4.93
CA MET A 196 12.97 -0.71 -4.76
C MET A 196 12.86 0.03 -6.10
N ASP A 197 11.86 0.90 -6.24
CA ASP A 197 11.76 1.81 -7.39
C ASP A 197 12.96 2.76 -7.47
N ASP A 198 13.49 3.00 -8.67
CA ASP A 198 14.68 3.82 -8.91
C ASP A 198 14.49 5.26 -8.37
N THR A 199 13.28 5.81 -8.46
CA THR A 199 12.93 7.14 -7.93
C THR A 199 13.08 7.17 -6.42
N ALA A 200 12.68 6.09 -5.73
CA ALA A 200 12.77 5.99 -4.29
C ALA A 200 14.23 5.79 -3.82
N ILE A 201 15.05 5.07 -4.60
CA ILE A 201 16.50 4.95 -4.36
C ILE A 201 17.18 6.32 -4.51
N ALA A 202 16.84 7.08 -5.56
CA ALA A 202 17.37 8.42 -5.78
C ALA A 202 16.99 9.38 -4.63
N LEU A 203 15.72 9.37 -4.21
CA LEU A 203 15.24 10.17 -3.09
C LEU A 203 15.97 9.84 -1.78
N ALA A 204 16.18 8.55 -1.50
CA ALA A 204 16.91 8.11 -0.31
C ALA A 204 18.38 8.55 -0.36
N LYS A 205 19.03 8.46 -1.53
CA LYS A 205 20.40 8.92 -1.76
C LYS A 205 20.55 10.42 -1.50
N ASP A 206 19.70 11.24 -2.12
CA ASP A 206 19.76 12.71 -2.01
C ASP A 206 19.59 13.20 -0.57
N ASN A 207 18.83 12.44 0.24
CA ASN A 207 18.58 12.73 1.64
C ASN A 207 19.49 11.97 2.62
N LYS A 208 20.46 11.19 2.12
CA LYS A 208 21.38 10.36 2.93
C LYS A 208 20.66 9.42 3.90
N LEU A 209 19.55 8.82 3.46
CA LEU A 209 18.68 7.97 4.27
C LEU A 209 19.04 6.49 4.11
N PRO A 210 19.52 5.80 5.16
CA PRO A 210 19.91 4.38 5.05
C PRO A 210 18.70 3.52 4.65
N ILE A 211 18.90 2.60 3.71
CA ILE A 211 17.90 1.59 3.34
C ILE A 211 18.27 0.29 4.07
N ALA A 212 17.41 -0.15 4.98
CA ALA A 212 17.54 -1.42 5.65
C ALA A 212 16.61 -2.46 5.00
N VAL A 213 17.14 -3.62 4.67
CA VAL A 213 16.36 -4.76 4.16
C VAL A 213 16.31 -5.83 5.23
N THR A 214 15.11 -6.14 5.72
CA THR A 214 14.90 -7.14 6.79
C THR A 214 14.24 -8.40 6.23
N ASN A 215 14.70 -9.57 6.68
CA ASN A 215 14.06 -10.84 6.37
C ASN A 215 12.95 -11.10 7.40
N MET A 216 11.69 -10.91 7.00
CA MET A 216 10.53 -11.11 7.89
C MET A 216 10.23 -12.59 8.21
N ASN A 217 10.96 -13.55 7.63
CA ASN A 217 10.75 -14.99 7.84
C ASN A 217 11.75 -15.61 8.82
N GLU A 218 12.78 -14.88 9.22
CA GLU A 218 13.79 -15.34 10.17
C GLU A 218 13.70 -14.50 11.44
N LYS A 219 13.86 -15.13 12.61
CA LYS A 219 14.04 -14.39 13.86
C LYS A 219 15.41 -13.73 13.83
N GLY A 220 15.46 -12.41 14.01
CA GLY A 220 16.67 -11.65 14.24
C GLY A 220 17.21 -11.83 15.66
#